data_AF-A0A428YJM5-F1
#
_entry.id   AF-A0A428YJM5-F1
#
_cell.length_a   1.000
_cell.length_b   1.000
_cell.length_c   1.000
_cell.angle_alpha   90.00
_cell.angle_beta   90.00
_cell.angle_gamma   90.00
#
_symmetry.space_group_name_H-M   'P 1'
#
loop_
_entity.id
_entity.type
_entity.pdbx_description
1 polymer ?
#
loop_
_entity_poly.entity_id
_entity_poly.type
_entity_poly.pdbx_seq_one_letter_code
_entity_poly.pdbx_strand_id
1 'polypeptide(L)'
;MADMADRDANHALRARFDDVFGQYQRLRSGMDDMQRRLAELQVSAESDDGLIRATVGPRGQLIDLRLDRRIYRDMDAAELSRKIVTTTEQAAAQMAEQVQQMMAGYLPADSGPMQFIKDNDFGSLLRRQDAIMREADDNG
;
A
#
# COMPACT_ATOMS: atom_id res chain seq x y z
N MET A 1 -5.82 -13.19 -53.33
CA MET A 1 -4.61 -12.98 -52.49
C MET A 1 -4.76 -11.80 -51.54
N ALA A 2 -5.39 -10.67 -51.92
CA ALA A 2 -5.62 -9.53 -51.02
C ALA A 2 -6.56 -9.80 -49.83
N ASP A 3 -7.66 -10.54 -50.02
CA ASP A 3 -8.66 -10.85 -48.96
C ASP A 3 -8.14 -11.76 -47.83
N MET A 4 -7.03 -12.49 -48.06
CA MET A 4 -6.41 -13.36 -47.05
C MET A 4 -5.44 -12.57 -46.16
N ALA A 5 -4.67 -11.66 -46.76
CA ALA A 5 -3.74 -10.78 -46.04
C ALA A 5 -4.48 -9.83 -45.08
N ASP A 6 -5.65 -9.32 -45.46
CA ASP A 6 -6.49 -8.50 -44.58
C ASP A 6 -7.06 -9.28 -43.39
N ARG A 7 -7.41 -10.57 -43.56
CA ARG A 7 -7.89 -11.41 -42.45
C ARG A 7 -6.79 -11.76 -41.46
N ASP A 8 -5.58 -12.05 -41.95
CA ASP A 8 -4.42 -12.37 -41.11
C ASP A 8 -3.98 -11.14 -40.30
N ALA A 9 -3.96 -9.96 -40.93
CA ALA A 9 -3.67 -8.69 -40.24
C ALA A 9 -4.71 -8.38 -39.16
N ASN A 10 -6.00 -8.58 -39.45
CA ASN A 10 -7.08 -8.34 -38.50
C ASN A 10 -7.06 -9.36 -37.33
N HIS A 11 -6.69 -10.62 -37.59
CA HIS A 11 -6.51 -11.63 -36.55
C HIS A 11 -5.32 -11.30 -35.62
N ALA A 12 -4.18 -10.89 -36.19
CA ALA A 12 -3.02 -10.46 -35.40
C ALA A 12 -3.34 -9.22 -34.55
N LEU A 13 -4.12 -8.28 -35.10
CA LEU A 13 -4.58 -7.09 -34.36
C LEU A 13 -5.48 -7.49 -33.19
N ARG A 14 -6.45 -8.39 -33.40
CA ARG A 14 -7.34 -8.92 -32.35
C ARG A 14 -6.58 -9.64 -31.25
N ALA A 15 -5.65 -10.53 -31.60
CA ALA A 15 -4.83 -11.24 -30.62
C ALA A 15 -4.00 -10.26 -29.75
N ARG A 16 -3.47 -9.19 -30.35
CA ARG A 16 -2.74 -8.14 -29.62
C ARG A 16 -3.66 -7.33 -28.71
N PHE A 17 -4.88 -7.04 -29.14
CA PHE A 17 -5.89 -6.41 -28.28
C PHE A 17 -6.27 -7.32 -27.12
N ASP A 18 -6.57 -8.60 -27.37
CA ASP A 18 -6.95 -9.56 -26.34
C ASP A 18 -5.86 -9.72 -25.27
N ASP A 19 -4.58 -9.72 -25.68
CA ASP A 19 -3.46 -9.75 -24.74
C ASP A 19 -3.38 -8.47 -23.89
N VAL A 20 -3.48 -7.29 -24.49
CA VAL A 20 -3.49 -6.00 -23.76
C VAL A 20 -4.69 -5.91 -22.81
N PHE A 21 -5.87 -6.32 -23.26
CA PHE A 21 -7.08 -6.39 -22.43
C PHE A 21 -6.90 -7.37 -21.28
N GLY A 22 -6.30 -8.54 -21.53
CA GLY A 22 -5.99 -9.53 -20.50
C GLY A 22 -4.99 -9.00 -19.47
N GLN A 23 -3.95 -8.28 -19.91
CA GLN A 23 -2.99 -7.62 -19.02
C GLN A 23 -3.65 -6.53 -18.18
N TYR A 24 -4.50 -5.71 -18.78
CA TYR A 24 -5.26 -4.67 -18.08
C TYR A 24 -6.21 -5.26 -17.03
N GLN A 25 -6.93 -6.33 -17.38
CA GLN A 25 -7.83 -7.02 -16.44
C GLN A 25 -7.08 -7.59 -15.24
N ARG A 26 -5.92 -8.23 -15.46
CA ARG A 26 -5.06 -8.74 -14.38
C ARG A 26 -4.53 -7.63 -13.48
N LEU A 27 -4.13 -6.51 -14.08
CA LEU A 27 -3.68 -5.33 -13.34
C LEU A 27 -4.82 -4.77 -12.48
N ARG A 28 -6.02 -4.61 -13.06
CA ARG A 28 -7.20 -4.09 -12.36
C ARG A 28 -7.63 -5.00 -11.21
N SER A 29 -7.71 -6.32 -11.43
CA SER A 29 -8.05 -7.26 -10.36
C SER A 29 -7.02 -7.25 -9.24
N GLY A 30 -5.72 -7.15 -9.58
CA GLY A 30 -4.66 -7.04 -8.59
C GLY A 30 -4.76 -5.77 -7.74
N MET A 31 -5.19 -4.65 -8.33
CA MET A 31 -5.42 -3.40 -7.61
C MET A 31 -6.64 -3.48 -6.68
N ASP A 32 -7.75 -4.08 -7.12
CA ASP A 32 -8.94 -4.25 -6.30
C ASP A 32 -8.65 -5.17 -5.08
N ASP A 33 -7.90 -6.26 -5.29
CA ASP A 33 -7.45 -7.16 -4.22
C ASP A 33 -6.54 -6.46 -3.21
N MET A 34 -5.61 -5.65 -3.71
CA MET A 34 -4.69 -4.87 -2.89
C MET A 34 -5.44 -3.83 -2.04
N GLN A 35 -6.40 -3.10 -2.63
CA GLN A 35 -7.22 -2.14 -1.90
C GLN A 35 -8.02 -2.81 -0.78
N ARG A 36 -8.61 -3.98 -1.04
CA ARG A 36 -9.32 -4.76 -0.01
C ARG A 36 -8.39 -5.18 1.13
N ARG A 37 -7.24 -5.78 0.81
CA ARG A 37 -6.27 -6.24 1.81
C ARG A 37 -5.72 -5.09 2.65
N LEU A 38 -5.44 -3.94 2.03
CA LEU A 38 -5.04 -2.74 2.75
C LEU A 38 -6.16 -2.25 3.67
N ALA A 39 -7.41 -2.22 3.23
CA ALA A 39 -8.53 -1.74 4.04
C ALA A 39 -8.81 -2.62 5.28
N GLU A 40 -8.53 -3.91 5.18
CA GLU A 40 -8.72 -4.89 6.26
C GLU A 40 -7.52 -4.97 7.22
N LEU A 41 -6.40 -4.33 6.90
CA LEU A 41 -5.18 -4.43 7.68
C LEU A 41 -5.32 -3.74 9.05
N GLN A 42 -5.01 -4.48 10.11
CA GLN A 42 -5.03 -3.98 11.48
C GLN A 42 -3.82 -4.54 12.24
N VAL A 43 -3.18 -3.70 13.02
CA VAL A 43 -2.02 -4.06 13.83
C VAL A 43 -2.28 -3.66 15.27
N SER A 44 -1.94 -4.55 16.20
CA SER A 44 -2.03 -4.28 17.63
C SER A 44 -0.66 -4.32 18.29
N ALA A 45 -0.34 -3.29 19.06
CA ALA A 45 0.80 -3.29 19.98
C ALA A 45 0.31 -3.36 21.43
N GLU A 46 1.17 -3.90 22.29
CA GLU A 46 0.93 -4.02 23.73
C GLU A 46 2.01 -3.24 24.50
N SER A 47 1.64 -2.65 25.62
CA SER A 47 2.61 -2.08 26.56
C SER A 47 3.45 -3.17 27.23
N ASP A 48 4.65 -2.82 27.71
CA ASP A 48 5.59 -3.78 28.32
C ASP A 48 5.01 -4.53 29.54
N ASP A 49 4.05 -3.93 30.22
CA ASP A 49 3.34 -4.49 31.38
C ASP A 49 2.07 -5.30 30.99
N GLY A 50 1.75 -5.37 29.69
CA GLY A 50 0.57 -6.04 29.16
C GLY A 50 -0.76 -5.41 29.58
N LEU A 51 -0.73 -4.18 30.10
CA LEU A 51 -1.92 -3.51 30.60
C LEU A 51 -2.69 -2.77 29.51
N ILE A 52 -2.01 -2.33 28.46
CA ILE A 52 -2.56 -1.53 27.38
C ILE A 52 -2.36 -2.28 26.07
N ARG A 53 -3.42 -2.37 25.26
CA ARG A 53 -3.35 -2.84 23.88
C ARG A 53 -3.97 -1.79 22.97
N ALA A 54 -3.17 -1.23 22.07
CA ALA A 54 -3.63 -0.28 21.05
C ALA A 54 -3.69 -0.97 19.70
N THR A 55 -4.82 -0.89 19.01
CA THR A 55 -4.99 -1.41 17.65
C THR A 55 -5.16 -0.25 16.69
N VAL A 56 -4.35 -0.23 15.64
CA VAL A 56 -4.39 0.79 14.60
C VAL A 56 -4.81 0.20 13.26
N GLY A 57 -5.48 1.03 12.47
CA GLY A 57 -5.83 0.75 11.09
C GLY A 57 -4.74 1.17 10.10
N PRO A 58 -5.00 1.05 8.80
CA PRO A 58 -3.98 1.10 7.73
C PRO A 58 -3.24 2.43 7.59
N ARG A 59 -3.80 3.52 8.11
CA ARG A 59 -3.20 4.86 8.11
C ARG A 59 -2.58 5.22 9.46
N GLY A 60 -2.38 4.25 10.34
CA GLY A 60 -1.92 4.46 11.72
C GLY A 60 -2.98 5.07 12.64
N GLN A 61 -4.24 5.15 12.19
CA GLN A 61 -5.32 5.67 13.03
C GLN A 61 -5.70 4.65 14.10
N LEU A 62 -5.83 5.09 15.36
CA LEU A 62 -6.30 4.24 16.46
C LEU A 62 -7.76 3.85 16.23
N ILE A 63 -8.04 2.54 16.22
CA ILE A 63 -9.39 1.99 15.99
C ILE A 63 -9.93 1.18 17.18
N ASP A 64 -9.04 0.64 18.03
CA ASP A 64 -9.41 -0.02 19.29
C ASP A 64 -8.35 0.26 20.35
N LEU A 65 -8.78 0.45 21.60
CA LEU A 65 -7.91 0.60 22.76
C LEU A 65 -8.47 -0.21 23.91
N ARG A 66 -7.67 -1.18 24.39
CA ARG A 66 -8.03 -2.00 25.54
C ARG A 66 -7.12 -1.68 26.71
N LEU A 67 -7.76 -1.45 27.85
CA LEU A 67 -7.13 -1.16 29.12
C LEU A 67 -7.52 -2.28 30.10
N ASP A 68 -6.52 -2.95 30.66
CA ASP A 68 -6.72 -3.92 31.73
C ASP A 68 -7.19 -3.21 33.01
N ARG A 69 -8.11 -3.82 33.77
CA ARG A 69 -8.66 -3.24 35.01
C ARG A 69 -7.59 -2.92 36.06
N ARG A 70 -6.44 -3.59 36.03
CA ARG A 70 -5.31 -3.34 36.95
C ARG A 70 -4.76 -1.92 36.86
N ILE A 71 -4.92 -1.27 35.69
CA ILE A 71 -4.50 0.12 35.46
C ILE A 71 -5.12 1.09 36.48
N TYR A 72 -6.37 0.85 36.89
CA TYR A 72 -7.09 1.75 37.79
C TYR A 72 -6.64 1.66 39.26
N ARG A 73 -5.81 0.67 39.62
CA ARG A 73 -5.34 0.49 41.00
C ARG A 73 -3.95 1.06 41.22
N ASP A 74 -3.06 0.87 40.25
CA ASP A 74 -1.63 0.99 40.49
C ASP A 74 -0.97 2.12 39.67
N MET A 75 -1.69 2.80 38.77
CA MET A 75 -1.10 3.72 37.81
C MET A 75 -1.68 5.14 37.87
N ASP A 76 -0.78 6.13 37.92
CA ASP A 76 -1.13 7.54 37.85
C ASP A 76 -1.61 7.93 36.44
N ALA A 77 -2.50 8.93 36.36
CA ALA A 77 -3.07 9.42 35.10
C ALA A 77 -1.99 9.92 34.13
N ALA A 78 -0.95 10.58 34.65
CA ALA A 78 0.16 11.06 33.82
C ALA A 78 0.96 9.89 33.23
N GLU A 79 1.17 8.82 33.99
CA GLU A 79 1.85 7.62 33.49
C GLU A 79 1.00 6.87 32.46
N LEU A 80 -0.29 6.70 32.73
CA LEU A 80 -1.23 6.07 31.80
C LEU A 80 -1.26 6.81 30.46
N SER A 81 -1.34 8.14 30.48
CA SER A 81 -1.37 8.94 29.24
C SER A 81 -0.11 8.71 28.39
N ARG A 82 1.08 8.71 29.01
CA ARG A 82 2.34 8.44 28.31
C ARG A 82 2.37 7.04 27.71
N LYS A 83 1.96 6.03 28.48
CA LYS A 83 1.95 4.65 27.98
C LYS A 83 0.98 4.47 26.81
N ILE A 84 -0.22 5.06 26.86
CA ILE A 84 -1.17 5.00 25.74
C ILE A 84 -0.53 5.60 24.47
N VAL A 85 0.11 6.76 24.60
CA VAL A 85 0.78 7.41 23.47
C VAL A 85 1.89 6.51 22.91
N THR A 86 2.80 6.03 23.77
CA THR A 86 3.90 5.15 23.34
C THR A 86 3.41 3.88 22.68
N THR A 87 2.40 3.19 23.26
CA THR A 87 1.85 1.97 22.67
C THR A 87 1.13 2.25 21.33
N THR A 88 0.48 3.41 21.19
CA THR A 88 -0.15 3.80 19.92
C THR A 88 0.90 4.11 18.85
N GLU A 89 1.98 4.81 19.20
CA GLU A 89 3.09 5.10 18.30
C GLU A 89 3.78 3.82 17.83
N GLN A 90 3.98 2.84 18.73
CA GLN A 90 4.51 1.53 18.39
C GLN A 90 3.60 0.78 17.40
N ALA A 91 2.28 0.77 17.65
CA ALA A 91 1.31 0.16 16.74
C ALA A 91 1.34 0.83 15.36
N ALA A 92 1.42 2.17 15.31
CA ALA A 92 1.51 2.93 14.07
C ALA A 92 2.79 2.64 13.29
N ALA A 93 3.94 2.54 13.97
CA ALA A 93 5.21 2.18 13.34
C ALA A 93 5.17 0.76 12.74
N GLN A 94 4.65 -0.21 13.49
CA GLN A 94 4.48 -1.59 13.01
C GLN A 94 3.51 -1.67 11.81
N MET A 95 2.44 -0.87 11.81
CA MET A 95 1.53 -0.75 10.67
C MET A 95 2.25 -0.20 9.44
N ALA A 96 3.06 0.86 9.58
CA ALA A 96 3.83 1.42 8.48
C ALA A 96 4.78 0.38 7.85
N GLU A 97 5.46 -0.42 8.68
CA GLU A 97 6.31 -1.52 8.22
C GLU A 97 5.51 -2.61 7.48
N GLN A 98 4.36 -3.03 8.01
CA GLN A 98 3.51 -4.02 7.32
C GLN A 98 2.97 -3.51 5.99
N VAL A 99 2.53 -2.25 5.94
CA VAL A 99 2.09 -1.62 4.69
C VAL A 99 3.25 -1.62 3.69
N GLN A 100 4.45 -1.21 4.10
CA GLN A 100 5.63 -1.21 3.24
C GLN A 100 5.96 -2.62 2.70
N GLN A 101 5.93 -3.65 3.54
CA GLN A 101 6.16 -5.04 3.14
C GLN A 101 5.09 -5.53 2.16
N MET A 102 3.82 -5.20 2.40
CA MET A 102 2.73 -5.55 1.50
C MET A 102 2.93 -4.89 0.13
N MET A 103 3.29 -3.60 0.09
CA MET A 103 3.51 -2.85 -1.15
C MET A 103 4.73 -3.35 -1.94
N ALA A 104 5.81 -3.76 -1.27
CA ALA A 104 7.00 -4.30 -1.92
C ALA A 104 6.71 -5.56 -2.78
N GLY A 105 5.63 -6.30 -2.49
CA GLY A 105 5.20 -7.46 -3.27
C GLY A 105 4.46 -7.12 -4.58
N TYR A 106 3.93 -5.89 -4.71
CA TYR A 106 3.11 -5.48 -5.86
C TYR A 106 3.78 -4.38 -6.72
N LEU A 107 4.74 -3.66 -6.15
CA LEU A 107 5.43 -2.56 -6.81
C LEU A 107 6.87 -2.98 -7.17
N PRO A 108 7.33 -2.74 -8.40
CA PRO A 108 8.76 -2.80 -8.71
C PRO A 108 9.51 -1.89 -7.72
N ALA A 109 10.63 -2.38 -7.18
CA ALA A 109 11.41 -1.69 -6.13
C ALA A 109 11.73 -0.22 -6.45
N ASP A 110 11.80 0.15 -7.74
CA ASP A 110 12.05 1.50 -8.25
C ASP A 110 10.79 2.20 -8.81
N SER A 111 9.67 2.14 -8.10
CA SER A 111 8.44 2.84 -8.48
C SER A 111 8.14 4.03 -7.57
N GLY A 112 7.69 5.14 -8.18
CA GLY A 112 7.34 6.38 -7.48
C GLY A 112 6.43 6.21 -6.24
N PRO A 113 5.44 5.29 -6.24
CA PRO A 113 4.61 5.05 -5.05
C PRO A 113 5.37 4.45 -3.86
N MET A 114 6.41 3.64 -4.08
CA MET A 114 7.26 3.14 -2.97
C MET A 114 8.10 4.26 -2.34
N GLN A 115 8.53 5.23 -3.13
CA GLN A 115 9.25 6.41 -2.62
C GLN A 115 8.32 7.36 -1.85
N PHE A 116 7.07 7.51 -2.26
CA PHE A 116 6.07 8.30 -1.52
C PHE A 116 5.81 7.71 -0.14
N ILE A 117 5.63 6.40 -0.03
CA ILE A 117 5.39 5.74 1.25
C ILE A 117 6.59 5.90 2.20
N LYS A 118 7.81 5.90 1.65
CA LYS A 118 9.04 6.03 2.43
C LYS A 118 9.27 7.45 2.93
N ASP A 119 9.11 8.44 2.06
CA ASP A 119 9.59 9.81 2.29
C ASP A 119 8.44 10.83 2.49
N ASN A 120 7.17 10.39 2.33
CA ASN A 120 5.96 11.22 2.32
C ASN A 120 6.01 12.37 1.29
N ASP A 121 6.90 12.26 0.29
CA ASP A 121 7.13 13.24 -0.76
C ASP A 121 6.25 12.92 -1.98
N PHE A 122 5.21 13.74 -2.21
CA PHE A 122 4.34 13.63 -3.38
C PHE A 122 5.08 13.83 -4.71
N GLY A 123 6.22 14.55 -4.73
CA GLY A 123 7.03 14.74 -5.94
C GLY A 123 7.59 13.43 -6.49
N SER A 124 7.75 12.41 -5.64
CA SER A 124 8.21 11.08 -6.03
C SER A 124 7.22 10.31 -6.92
N LEU A 125 5.92 10.61 -6.84
CA LEU A 125 4.90 9.99 -7.68
C LEU A 125 4.99 10.45 -9.15
N LEU A 126 5.47 11.67 -9.38
CA LEU A 126 5.48 12.31 -10.69
C LEU A 126 6.75 12.00 -11.51
N ARG A 127 7.83 11.58 -10.85
CA ARG A 127 9.14 11.35 -11.50
C ARG A 127 9.16 10.27 -12.59
N ARG A 128 8.21 9.32 -12.60
CA ARG A 128 8.16 8.29 -13.66
C ARG A 128 7.61 8.83 -14.99
N GLN A 129 6.82 9.90 -15.00
CA GLN A 129 6.27 10.44 -16.25
C GLN A 129 7.35 11.11 -17.14
N ASP A 130 8.42 11.63 -16.56
CA ASP A 130 9.49 12.30 -17.31
C ASP A 130 10.37 11.32 -18.13
N ALA A 131 10.46 10.05 -17.70
CA ALA A 131 11.24 9.04 -18.41
C ALA A 131 10.54 8.52 -19.69
N ILE A 132 9.21 8.45 -19.67
CA ILE A 132 8.42 7.92 -20.80
C ILE A 132 8.25 8.98 -21.90
N MET A 133 8.24 10.29 -21.57
CA MET A 133 8.22 11.35 -22.58
C MET A 133 9.56 11.57 -23.28
N ARG A 134 10.70 11.32 -22.62
CA ARG A 134 12.03 11.46 -23.26
C ARG A 134 12.30 10.45 -24.36
N GLU A 135 11.73 9.24 -24.27
CA GLU A 135 11.90 8.20 -25.31
C GLU A 135 11.03 8.46 -26.56
N ALA A 136 10.00 9.29 -26.46
CA ALA A 136 9.15 9.66 -27.59
C ALA A 136 9.73 10.81 -28.43
N ASP A 137 10.56 11.68 -27.82
CA ASP A 137 11.19 12.82 -28.50
C ASP A 137 12.49 12.46 -29.24
N ASP A 138 13.15 11.35 -28.88
CA ASP A 138 14.44 10.93 -29.46
C ASP A 138 14.30 10.06 -30.74
N ASN A 139 13.07 9.81 -31.20
CA ASN A 139 12.76 8.99 -32.38
C ASN A 139 11.95 9.74 -33.45
N GLY A 140 11.96 11.08 -33.40
CA GLY A 140 11.32 12.00 -34.36
C GLY A 140 12.30 12.57 -35.39
#